data_AF-A0A8T7CBL8-F1
#
_entry.id   AF-A0A8T7CBL8-F1
#
_cell.length_a   1.000
_cell.length_b   1.000
_cell.length_c   1.000
_cell.angle_alpha   90.00
_cell.angle_beta   90.00
_cell.angle_gamma   90.00
#
_symmetry.space_group_name_H-M   'P 1'
#
loop_
_entity.id
_entity.type
_entity.pdbx_description
1 polymer ?
#
loop_
_entity_poly.entity_id
_entity_poly.type
_entity_poly.pdbx_seq_one_letter_code
_entity_poly.pdbx_strand_id
1 'polypeptide(L)'
;MKKINNEVIILALVFLLGAAADSALASTAFGTYELSAAMADAQYYAGSGDHAITISGQDYLFTGADGTLIEYDDGTAMFSGYAHSIDDAGSGYMVTLSLSGRTAIAPPDSPKRELMSGAYSDNGGPVDTGTWYYYTGFSGTFDGIGALAGTTLIITQRGPAFQIGFGANNKNLNFGASAWFWAEDAQGNSSRGDINIDMAVVPIPAALQLMISGLFALGLATRRPS
;
A
#
# COMPACT_ATOMS: atom_id res chain seq x y z
N MET A 1 8.69 63.65 -18.42
CA MET A 1 9.57 62.49 -18.75
C MET A 1 9.17 61.31 -17.87
N LYS A 2 8.96 60.12 -18.47
CA LYS A 2 8.71 58.78 -17.85
C LYS A 2 7.44 58.64 -16.97
N LYS A 3 6.32 57.99 -17.33
CA LYS A 3 5.96 56.71 -18.02
C LYS A 3 5.86 55.51 -17.02
N ILE A 4 4.75 54.77 -17.13
CA ILE A 4 4.49 53.32 -16.84
C ILE A 4 3.94 53.01 -15.40
N ASN A 5 2.63 52.72 -15.20
CA ASN A 5 1.80 51.48 -15.33
C ASN A 5 1.86 50.58 -14.08
N ASN A 6 0.76 50.33 -13.35
CA ASN A 6 -0.40 49.43 -13.58
C ASN A 6 -0.21 48.08 -12.85
N GLU A 7 -1.20 47.73 -12.01
CA GLU A 7 -1.76 46.37 -11.81
C GLU A 7 -1.86 45.83 -10.36
N VAL A 8 -3.13 45.69 -9.96
CA VAL A 8 -3.78 44.51 -9.36
C VAL A 8 -3.49 44.19 -7.89
N ILE A 9 -4.47 44.60 -7.08
CA ILE A 9 -4.75 44.17 -5.71
C ILE A 9 -5.34 42.75 -5.78
N ILE A 10 -4.65 41.75 -5.23
CA ILE A 10 -5.28 40.48 -4.84
C ILE A 10 -5.24 40.37 -3.32
N LEU A 11 -6.44 40.43 -2.76
CA LEU A 11 -6.79 40.28 -1.37
C LEU A 11 -6.74 38.79 -1.02
N ALA A 12 -5.88 38.37 -0.08
CA ALA A 12 -6.03 37.09 0.60
C ALA A 12 -6.14 37.35 2.10
N LEU A 13 -7.38 37.27 2.57
CA LEU A 13 -7.81 37.49 3.94
C LEU A 13 -7.17 36.46 4.88
N VAL A 14 -6.59 36.94 5.97
CA VAL A 14 -6.22 36.14 7.15
C VAL A 14 -7.50 35.87 7.95
N PHE A 15 -7.79 34.59 8.23
CA PHE A 15 -8.62 34.20 9.38
C PHE A 15 -7.80 33.28 10.28
N LEU A 16 -7.36 33.84 11.42
CA LEU A 16 -6.85 33.09 12.55
C LEU A 16 -7.92 33.16 13.63
N LEU A 17 -8.58 32.05 13.92
CA LEU A 17 -9.40 31.88 15.13
C LEU A 17 -9.09 30.50 15.69
N GLY A 18 -8.59 30.50 16.93
CA GLY A 18 -7.96 29.36 17.58
C GLY A 18 -8.89 28.18 17.76
N ALA A 19 -8.42 27.02 17.30
CA ALA A 19 -8.64 25.76 17.98
C ALA A 19 -7.34 25.40 18.68
N ALA A 20 -7.41 24.90 19.91
CA ALA A 20 -6.27 24.28 20.56
C ALA A 20 -5.73 23.20 19.62
N ALA A 21 -4.56 23.44 19.03
CA ALA A 21 -3.83 22.43 18.30
C ALA A 21 -3.32 21.45 19.35
N ASP A 22 -4.11 20.44 19.65
CA ASP A 22 -3.53 19.15 19.98
C ASP A 22 -2.86 18.70 18.68
N SER A 23 -1.59 19.06 18.52
CA SER A 23 -0.81 18.72 17.34
C SER A 23 -0.48 17.24 17.43
N ALA A 24 -1.45 16.38 17.10
CA ALA A 24 -1.15 15.07 16.58
C ALA A 24 -0.25 15.31 15.37
N LEU A 25 1.02 14.90 15.46
CA LEU A 25 1.91 14.92 14.32
C LEU A 25 1.21 14.13 13.21
N ALA A 26 0.86 14.79 12.11
CA ALA A 26 0.31 14.10 10.97
C ALA A 26 1.38 13.12 10.47
N SER A 27 1.04 11.84 10.48
CA SER A 27 1.90 10.76 9.98
C SER A 27 2.34 11.06 8.54
N THR A 28 3.64 10.98 8.28
CA THR A 28 4.20 11.36 6.98
C THR A 28 4.44 10.13 6.13
N ALA A 29 3.88 10.12 4.92
CA ALA A 29 4.15 9.06 3.96
C ALA A 29 5.63 9.11 3.53
N PHE A 30 6.35 7.99 3.68
CA PHE A 30 7.74 7.85 3.25
C PHE A 30 7.92 6.91 2.06
N GLY A 31 6.93 6.06 1.79
CA GLY A 31 6.92 5.13 0.67
C GLY A 31 5.58 5.18 -0.05
N THR A 32 5.60 5.18 -1.38
CA THR A 32 4.39 5.07 -2.21
C THR A 32 4.69 4.13 -3.36
N TYR A 33 3.83 3.14 -3.54
CA TYR A 33 4.00 2.08 -4.51
C TYR A 33 2.73 1.89 -5.33
N GLU A 34 2.91 1.71 -6.63
CA GLU A 34 1.91 1.16 -7.53
C GLU A 34 1.96 -0.36 -7.45
N LEU A 35 0.79 -0.99 -7.49
CA LEU A 35 0.64 -2.43 -7.30
C LEU A 35 0.18 -3.09 -8.60
N SER A 36 0.81 -4.19 -8.96
CA SER A 36 0.38 -5.08 -10.03
C SER A 36 0.34 -6.51 -9.54
N ALA A 37 -0.38 -7.39 -10.24
CA ALA A 37 -0.33 -8.81 -9.94
C ALA A 37 1.11 -9.34 -10.07
N ALA A 38 1.54 -10.18 -9.12
CA ALA A 38 2.78 -10.90 -9.27
C ALA A 38 2.59 -12.02 -10.31
N MET A 39 3.37 -11.95 -11.38
CA MET A 39 3.35 -12.95 -12.45
C MET A 39 4.12 -14.21 -12.00
N ALA A 40 3.56 -15.39 -12.21
CA ALA A 40 4.22 -16.65 -11.88
C ALA A 40 5.51 -16.84 -12.71
N ASP A 41 6.64 -17.03 -12.02
CA ASP A 41 7.91 -17.40 -12.64
C ASP A 41 8.14 -18.91 -12.50
N ALA A 42 7.99 -19.64 -13.60
CA ALA A 42 8.14 -21.09 -13.63
C ALA A 42 9.52 -21.60 -13.18
N GLN A 43 10.54 -20.74 -13.15
CA GLN A 43 11.85 -21.09 -12.60
C GLN A 43 11.83 -21.19 -11.07
N TYR A 44 11.00 -20.38 -10.40
CA TYR A 44 11.03 -20.23 -8.95
C TYR A 44 9.68 -20.53 -8.29
N TYR A 45 8.63 -20.77 -9.05
CA TYR A 45 7.29 -21.07 -8.56
C TYR A 45 6.68 -22.24 -9.33
N ALA A 46 6.19 -23.24 -8.58
CA ALA A 46 5.64 -24.48 -9.16
C ALA A 46 4.14 -24.39 -9.47
N GLY A 47 3.46 -23.37 -8.94
CA GLY A 47 2.04 -23.17 -9.16
C GLY A 47 1.75 -22.46 -10.47
N SER A 48 0.45 -22.26 -10.73
CA SER A 48 -0.08 -21.48 -11.83
C SER A 48 -1.00 -20.37 -11.30
N GLY A 49 -1.29 -19.38 -12.13
CA GLY A 49 -2.24 -18.32 -11.82
C GLY A 49 -1.54 -16.98 -11.62
N ASP A 50 -1.94 -16.00 -12.41
CA ASP A 50 -1.47 -14.62 -12.35
C ASP A 50 -2.63 -13.79 -11.78
N HIS A 51 -2.52 -13.46 -10.49
CA HIS A 51 -3.56 -12.77 -9.73
C HIS A 51 -2.90 -11.87 -8.70
N ALA A 52 -3.49 -10.70 -8.50
CA ALA A 52 -3.11 -9.80 -7.40
C ALA A 52 -3.81 -10.23 -6.11
N ILE A 53 -5.07 -10.65 -6.24
CA ILE A 53 -5.93 -11.10 -5.13
C ILE A 53 -6.70 -12.33 -5.60
N THR A 54 -6.76 -13.41 -4.81
CA THR A 54 -7.76 -14.49 -4.97
C THR A 54 -8.74 -14.48 -3.80
N ILE A 55 -10.01 -14.79 -4.06
CA ILE A 55 -11.03 -15.02 -3.02
C ILE A 55 -11.86 -16.23 -3.42
N SER A 56 -11.81 -17.30 -2.63
CA SER A 56 -12.50 -18.56 -2.95
C SER A 56 -12.16 -19.13 -4.34
N GLY A 57 -10.95 -18.86 -4.86
CA GLY A 57 -10.50 -19.28 -6.18
C GLY A 57 -10.98 -18.39 -7.34
N GLN A 58 -11.60 -17.24 -7.03
CA GLN A 58 -11.86 -16.19 -8.01
C GLN A 58 -10.71 -15.20 -8.00
N ASP A 59 -10.18 -14.90 -9.18
CA ASP A 59 -8.98 -14.10 -9.32
C ASP A 59 -9.30 -12.66 -9.73
N TYR A 60 -8.55 -11.74 -9.14
CA TYR A 60 -8.67 -10.30 -9.35
C TYR A 60 -7.30 -9.67 -9.64
N LEU A 61 -7.31 -8.68 -10.53
CA LEU A 61 -6.12 -7.95 -10.99
C LEU A 61 -6.27 -6.45 -10.71
N PHE A 62 -5.18 -5.77 -10.42
CA PHE A 62 -5.10 -4.32 -10.55
C PHE A 62 -4.80 -3.97 -12.02
N THR A 63 -5.59 -3.07 -12.61
CA THR A 63 -5.35 -2.58 -13.96
C THR A 63 -4.65 -1.23 -13.93
N GLY A 64 -3.46 -1.11 -14.53
CA GLY A 64 -2.70 0.15 -14.49
C GLY A 64 -2.37 0.62 -13.07
N ALA A 65 -2.60 1.89 -12.77
CA ALA A 65 -2.32 2.51 -11.46
C ALA A 65 -3.48 2.36 -10.45
N ASP A 66 -4.35 1.36 -10.65
CA ASP A 66 -5.55 1.16 -9.83
C ASP A 66 -5.23 0.60 -8.44
N GLY A 67 -4.02 0.12 -8.18
CA GLY A 67 -3.56 -0.36 -6.87
C GLY A 67 -2.46 0.51 -6.29
N THR A 68 -2.56 0.86 -5.00
CA THR A 68 -1.58 1.66 -4.27
C THR A 68 -1.28 1.10 -2.89
N LEU A 69 -0.02 1.19 -2.47
CA LEU A 69 0.41 1.01 -1.09
C LEU A 69 1.20 2.23 -0.64
N ILE A 70 0.78 2.85 0.46
CA ILE A 70 1.41 4.03 1.06
C ILE A 70 1.90 3.65 2.44
N GLU A 71 3.21 3.77 2.68
CA GLU A 71 3.83 3.52 3.99
C GLU A 71 4.07 4.82 4.74
N TYR A 72 3.78 4.81 6.04
CA TYR A 72 3.89 5.97 6.92
C TYR A 72 4.91 5.77 8.04
N ASP A 73 5.53 6.88 8.46
CA ASP A 73 6.63 6.90 9.42
C ASP A 73 6.24 6.48 10.84
N ASP A 74 4.94 6.38 11.14
CA ASP A 74 4.40 5.83 12.39
C ASP A 74 4.33 4.28 12.43
N GLY A 75 4.76 3.61 11.36
CA GLY A 75 4.72 2.15 11.27
C GLY A 75 3.38 1.57 10.81
N THR A 76 2.52 2.40 10.21
CA THR A 76 1.30 1.99 9.50
C THR A 76 1.47 2.05 7.98
N ALA A 77 0.58 1.40 7.24
CA ALA A 77 0.45 1.58 5.81
C ALA A 77 -1.03 1.49 5.38
N MET A 78 -1.34 2.13 4.26
CA MET A 78 -2.63 2.02 3.59
C MET A 78 -2.45 1.32 2.25
N PHE A 79 -3.16 0.21 2.07
CA PHE A 79 -3.28 -0.48 0.79
C PHE A 79 -4.67 -0.19 0.26
N SER A 80 -4.77 0.32 -0.97
CA SER A 80 -6.07 0.61 -1.57
C SER A 80 -6.05 0.49 -3.08
N GLY A 81 -7.20 0.17 -3.67
CA GLY A 81 -7.31 0.14 -5.12
C GLY A 81 -8.55 -0.54 -5.68
N TYR A 82 -8.70 -0.51 -7.01
CA TYR A 82 -9.73 -1.27 -7.71
C TYR A 82 -9.15 -2.59 -8.23
N ALA A 83 -9.63 -3.70 -7.68
CA ALA A 83 -9.28 -5.04 -8.11
C ALA A 83 -10.41 -5.60 -8.99
N HIS A 84 -10.12 -5.78 -10.28
CA HIS A 84 -11.08 -6.22 -11.29
C HIS A 84 -11.05 -7.73 -11.46
N SER A 85 -12.22 -8.36 -11.59
CA SER A 85 -12.34 -9.79 -11.86
C SER A 85 -11.74 -10.13 -13.23
N ILE A 86 -11.01 -11.24 -13.32
CA ILE A 86 -10.48 -11.72 -14.60
C ILE A 86 -11.58 -12.23 -15.55
N ASP A 87 -12.71 -12.68 -14.99
CA ASP A 87 -13.84 -13.22 -15.76
C ASP A 87 -14.79 -12.11 -16.23
N ASP A 88 -14.81 -10.98 -15.54
CA ASP A 88 -15.60 -9.79 -15.89
C ASP A 88 -14.90 -8.52 -15.38
N ALA A 89 -14.14 -7.86 -16.27
CA ALA A 89 -13.41 -6.65 -15.93
C ALA A 89 -14.31 -5.47 -15.51
N GLY A 90 -15.61 -5.51 -15.78
CA GLY A 90 -16.58 -4.53 -15.29
C GLY A 90 -16.95 -4.70 -13.81
N SER A 91 -16.55 -5.82 -13.21
CA SER A 91 -16.88 -6.23 -11.85
C SER A 91 -15.63 -6.46 -11.01
N GLY A 92 -15.75 -6.38 -9.69
CA GLY A 92 -14.59 -6.47 -8.81
C GLY A 92 -14.83 -5.90 -7.43
N TYR A 93 -13.78 -5.42 -6.79
CA TYR A 93 -13.84 -4.76 -5.49
C TYR A 93 -13.02 -3.48 -5.46
N MET A 94 -13.54 -2.44 -4.79
CA MET A 94 -12.71 -1.40 -4.21
C MET A 94 -12.15 -1.91 -2.90
N VAL A 95 -10.83 -2.12 -2.88
CA VAL A 95 -10.07 -2.64 -1.76
C VAL A 95 -9.57 -1.49 -0.90
N THR A 96 -9.75 -1.59 0.41
CA THR A 96 -9.14 -0.69 1.40
C THR A 96 -8.68 -1.49 2.61
N LEU A 97 -7.37 -1.52 2.86
CA LEU A 97 -6.76 -2.19 4.01
C LEU A 97 -5.86 -1.23 4.77
N SER A 98 -5.96 -1.28 6.09
CA SER A 98 -5.00 -0.65 7.00
C SER A 98 -4.04 -1.71 7.53
N LEU A 99 -2.74 -1.44 7.41
CA LEU A 99 -1.65 -2.26 7.91
C LEU A 99 -0.99 -1.54 9.09
N SER A 100 -0.50 -2.30 10.07
CA SER A 100 0.07 -1.78 11.30
C SER A 100 1.17 -2.68 11.85
N GLY A 101 1.97 -2.12 12.77
CA GLY A 101 3.03 -2.87 13.45
C GLY A 101 4.19 -3.20 12.53
N ARG A 102 4.66 -2.22 11.75
CA ARG A 102 5.83 -2.41 10.87
C ARG A 102 7.04 -2.90 11.67
N THR A 103 7.68 -3.99 11.21
CA THR A 103 8.86 -4.58 11.86
C THR A 103 9.77 -5.23 10.82
N ALA A 104 11.09 -5.19 11.05
CA ALA A 104 12.07 -5.96 10.28
C ALA A 104 12.34 -7.36 10.88
N ILE A 105 11.82 -7.64 12.06
CA ILE A 105 11.93 -8.94 12.72
C ILE A 105 10.70 -9.76 12.33
N ALA A 106 10.91 -10.91 11.68
CA ALA A 106 9.85 -11.83 11.32
C ALA A 106 9.06 -12.27 12.58
N PRO A 107 7.74 -12.04 12.62
CA PRO A 107 6.88 -12.55 13.68
C PRO A 107 6.79 -14.09 13.68
N PRO A 108 6.23 -14.72 14.73
CA PRO A 108 5.88 -16.14 14.70
C PRO A 108 5.07 -16.49 13.45
N ASP A 109 5.32 -17.69 12.89
CA ASP A 109 4.71 -18.20 11.66
C ASP A 109 5.04 -17.42 10.37
N SER A 110 5.88 -16.38 10.45
CA SER A 110 6.46 -15.67 9.30
C SER A 110 7.92 -16.06 9.06
N PRO A 111 8.43 -15.92 7.83
CA PRO A 111 7.70 -15.57 6.61
C PRO A 111 6.87 -16.72 6.02
N LYS A 112 5.91 -16.35 5.17
CA LYS A 112 5.25 -17.26 4.24
C LYS A 112 6.20 -17.55 3.07
N ARG A 113 6.62 -18.81 2.90
CA ARG A 113 7.54 -19.27 1.84
C ARG A 113 6.83 -20.20 0.85
N GLU A 114 6.39 -19.67 -0.30
CA GLU A 114 5.69 -20.44 -1.35
C GLU A 114 6.45 -20.56 -2.68
N LEU A 115 7.53 -19.81 -2.86
CA LEU A 115 8.50 -20.13 -3.92
C LEU A 115 9.09 -21.54 -3.70
N MET A 116 9.60 -22.15 -4.77
CA MET A 116 10.35 -23.40 -4.71
C MET A 116 11.54 -23.26 -3.75
N SER A 117 11.92 -24.36 -3.09
CA SER A 117 12.97 -24.34 -2.06
C SER A 117 14.29 -23.73 -2.55
N GLY A 118 14.69 -24.02 -3.80
CA GLY A 118 15.90 -23.49 -4.43
C GLY A 118 15.87 -21.99 -4.76
N ALA A 119 14.74 -21.31 -4.61
CA ALA A 119 14.66 -19.85 -4.75
C ALA A 119 15.29 -19.12 -3.55
N TYR A 120 15.37 -19.76 -2.38
CA TYR A 120 15.82 -19.13 -1.15
C TYR A 120 17.31 -19.32 -0.89
N SER A 121 17.92 -18.30 -0.29
CA SER A 121 19.35 -18.21 0.05
C SER A 121 19.84 -19.34 0.95
N ASP A 122 19.02 -19.82 1.89
CA ASP A 122 19.33 -21.01 2.71
C ASP A 122 19.62 -22.26 1.87
N ASN A 123 19.10 -22.30 0.63
CA ASN A 123 19.29 -23.38 -0.35
C ASN A 123 20.09 -22.92 -1.58
N GLY A 124 20.84 -21.81 -1.48
CA GLY A 124 21.68 -21.29 -2.57
C GLY A 124 20.95 -20.44 -3.61
N GLY A 125 19.67 -20.10 -3.39
CA GLY A 125 18.88 -19.22 -4.23
C GLY A 125 19.10 -17.72 -3.97
N PRO A 126 18.52 -16.84 -4.80
CA PRO A 126 18.72 -15.40 -4.69
C PRO A 126 17.86 -14.71 -3.61
N VAL A 127 16.85 -15.37 -3.05
CA VAL A 127 15.91 -14.74 -2.10
C VAL A 127 16.42 -14.84 -0.66
N ASP A 128 16.79 -13.71 -0.07
CA ASP A 128 17.13 -13.59 1.35
C ASP A 128 15.95 -13.01 2.15
N THR A 129 15.29 -13.87 2.93
CA THR A 129 14.16 -13.50 3.78
C THR A 129 14.54 -12.59 4.95
N GLY A 130 15.84 -12.52 5.30
CA GLY A 130 16.36 -11.59 6.30
C GLY A 130 16.32 -10.13 5.87
N THR A 131 16.11 -9.87 4.57
CA THR A 131 15.95 -8.52 4.00
C THR A 131 14.51 -8.03 3.99
N TRP A 132 13.55 -8.90 4.32
CA TRP A 132 12.12 -8.58 4.29
C TRP A 132 11.71 -7.79 5.54
N TYR A 133 10.62 -7.04 5.39
CA TYR A 133 9.92 -6.42 6.51
C TYR A 133 8.44 -6.79 6.48
N TYR A 134 7.77 -6.57 7.60
CA TYR A 134 6.46 -7.11 7.89
C TYR A 134 5.55 -6.07 8.51
N TYR A 135 4.24 -6.17 8.26
CA TYR A 135 3.20 -5.56 9.07
C TYR A 135 2.50 -6.67 9.86
N THR A 136 2.59 -6.61 11.19
CA THR A 136 2.10 -7.68 12.07
C THR A 136 0.57 -7.76 12.15
N GLY A 137 -0.14 -6.72 11.74
CA GLY A 137 -1.59 -6.68 11.70
C GLY A 137 -2.09 -5.97 10.44
N PHE A 138 -3.12 -6.52 9.80
CA PHE A 138 -3.89 -5.81 8.78
C PHE A 138 -5.36 -6.20 8.78
N SER A 139 -6.20 -5.25 8.40
CA SER A 139 -7.65 -5.43 8.27
C SER A 139 -8.27 -4.34 7.40
N GLY A 140 -9.47 -4.56 6.88
CA GLY A 140 -10.18 -3.55 6.11
C GLY A 140 -11.42 -4.09 5.41
N THR A 141 -11.79 -3.50 4.28
CA THR A 141 -12.98 -3.86 3.50
C THR A 141 -12.67 -4.01 2.02
N PHE A 142 -13.33 -4.98 1.38
CA PHE A 142 -13.45 -5.05 -0.07
C PHE A 142 -14.91 -4.78 -0.41
N ASP A 143 -15.17 -3.63 -1.03
CA ASP A 143 -16.51 -3.17 -1.37
C ASP A 143 -16.78 -3.46 -2.86
N GLY A 144 -17.81 -4.25 -3.13
CA GLY A 144 -18.08 -4.75 -4.48
C GLY A 144 -18.43 -3.63 -5.46
N ILE A 145 -17.95 -3.78 -6.69
CA ILE A 145 -18.24 -2.91 -7.83
C ILE A 145 -18.79 -3.72 -9.00
N GLY A 146 -19.48 -3.06 -9.94
CA GLY A 146 -20.08 -3.72 -11.10
C GLY A 146 -21.16 -4.71 -10.70
N ALA A 147 -21.08 -5.94 -11.19
CA ALA A 147 -22.01 -7.02 -10.84
C ALA A 147 -21.92 -7.44 -9.37
N LEU A 148 -20.85 -7.07 -8.67
CA LEU A 148 -20.67 -7.32 -7.23
C LEU A 148 -21.14 -6.13 -6.37
N ALA A 149 -21.67 -5.06 -6.97
CA ALA A 149 -22.13 -3.88 -6.24
C ALA A 149 -23.16 -4.22 -5.16
N GLY A 150 -22.97 -3.63 -3.97
CA GLY A 150 -23.80 -3.89 -2.79
C GLY A 150 -23.32 -5.03 -1.89
N THR A 151 -22.22 -5.69 -2.26
CA THR A 151 -21.49 -6.61 -1.37
C THR A 151 -20.37 -5.86 -0.65
N THR A 152 -20.10 -6.24 0.60
CA THR A 152 -18.93 -5.79 1.35
C THR A 152 -18.35 -7.02 2.06
N LEU A 153 -17.04 -7.22 1.90
CA LEU A 153 -16.30 -8.24 2.61
C LEU A 153 -15.43 -7.59 3.68
N ILE A 154 -15.52 -8.07 4.92
CA ILE A 154 -14.61 -7.69 5.99
C ILE A 154 -13.35 -8.54 5.90
N ILE A 155 -12.21 -7.88 5.81
CA ILE A 155 -10.92 -8.53 5.65
C ILE A 155 -10.17 -8.53 6.96
N THR A 156 -9.70 -9.72 7.36
CA THR A 156 -8.85 -9.91 8.53
C THR A 156 -7.67 -10.80 8.20
N GLN A 157 -6.54 -10.57 8.87
CA GLN A 157 -5.33 -11.35 8.68
C GLN A 157 -5.56 -12.84 8.96
N ARG A 158 -5.01 -13.69 8.08
CA ARG A 158 -4.97 -15.15 8.24
C ARG A 158 -3.53 -15.64 8.18
N GLY A 159 -3.01 -16.13 9.30
CA GLY A 159 -1.67 -16.74 9.34
C GLY A 159 -0.54 -15.69 9.35
N PRO A 160 0.52 -15.85 8.54
CA PRO A 160 1.72 -15.02 8.60
C PRO A 160 1.42 -13.52 8.43
N ALA A 161 2.29 -12.68 8.99
CA ALA A 161 2.26 -11.24 8.79
C ALA A 161 2.37 -10.86 7.31
N PHE A 162 1.79 -9.70 6.94
CA PHE A 162 1.92 -9.15 5.59
C PHE A 162 3.39 -8.85 5.32
N GLN A 163 4.00 -9.56 4.38
CA GLN A 163 5.44 -9.50 4.12
C GLN A 163 5.74 -8.67 2.87
N ILE A 164 6.81 -7.88 2.92
CA ILE A 164 7.28 -7.05 1.80
C ILE A 164 8.79 -7.21 1.63
N GLY A 165 9.23 -7.33 0.37
CA GLY A 165 10.64 -7.52 0.05
C GLY A 165 10.87 -8.13 -1.34
N PHE A 166 12.14 -8.33 -1.68
CA PHE A 166 12.56 -9.02 -2.91
C PHE A 166 12.15 -10.51 -2.85
N GLY A 167 11.32 -10.96 -3.79
CA GLY A 167 10.75 -12.30 -3.79
C GLY A 167 9.64 -12.53 -2.75
N ALA A 168 9.25 -11.51 -1.98
CA ALA A 168 8.23 -11.65 -0.94
C ALA A 168 6.80 -11.78 -1.49
N ASN A 169 6.61 -11.51 -2.79
CA ASN A 169 5.34 -11.75 -3.50
C ASN A 169 5.01 -13.23 -3.71
N ASN A 170 5.95 -14.15 -3.42
CA ASN A 170 5.73 -15.59 -3.48
C ASN A 170 5.39 -16.18 -4.87
N LYS A 171 5.61 -15.44 -5.96
CA LYS A 171 5.39 -15.91 -7.34
C LYS A 171 6.59 -15.70 -8.27
N ASN A 172 7.39 -14.66 -8.04
CA ASN A 172 8.60 -14.36 -8.81
C ASN A 172 9.66 -13.69 -7.91
N LEU A 173 10.73 -13.19 -8.52
CA LEU A 173 11.84 -12.53 -7.83
C LEU A 173 11.74 -11.00 -7.79
N ASN A 174 10.62 -10.39 -8.15
CA ASN A 174 10.46 -8.94 -8.08
C ASN A 174 10.34 -8.45 -6.63
N PHE A 175 10.53 -7.15 -6.43
CA PHE A 175 10.14 -6.50 -5.18
C PHE A 175 8.61 -6.47 -5.11
N GLY A 176 8.06 -6.99 -4.02
CA GLY A 176 6.62 -7.13 -3.90
C GLY A 176 6.19 -7.57 -2.51
N ALA A 177 4.93 -7.93 -2.40
CA ALA A 177 4.32 -8.28 -1.14
C ALA A 177 3.36 -9.47 -1.26
N SER A 178 3.18 -10.18 -0.14
CA SER A 178 2.12 -11.17 -0.05
C SER A 178 1.50 -11.28 1.34
N ALA A 179 0.26 -11.76 1.36
CA ALA A 179 -0.46 -12.07 2.58
C ALA A 179 -1.53 -13.13 2.33
N TRP A 180 -2.01 -13.72 3.41
CA TRP A 180 -3.22 -14.52 3.44
C TRP A 180 -4.25 -13.83 4.32
N PHE A 181 -5.52 -13.88 3.92
CA PHE A 181 -6.60 -13.26 4.68
C PHE A 181 -7.85 -14.14 4.74
N TRP A 182 -8.72 -13.80 5.68
CA TRP A 182 -10.13 -14.17 5.68
C TRP A 182 -10.95 -13.02 5.10
N ALA A 183 -11.92 -13.36 4.26
CA ALA A 183 -12.95 -12.45 3.78
C ALA A 183 -14.31 -12.92 4.31
N GLU A 184 -14.94 -12.12 5.14
CA GLU A 184 -16.24 -12.43 5.73
C GLU A 184 -17.34 -11.57 5.11
N ASP A 185 -18.42 -12.19 4.63
CA ASP A 185 -19.58 -11.47 4.12
C ASP A 185 -20.51 -10.97 5.24
N ALA A 186 -21.52 -10.18 4.88
CA ALA A 186 -22.49 -9.66 5.85
C ALA A 186 -23.34 -10.74 6.54
N GLN A 187 -23.29 -11.98 6.08
CA GLN A 187 -23.97 -13.14 6.68
C GLN A 187 -23.05 -13.94 7.62
N GLY A 188 -21.77 -13.57 7.73
CA GLY A 188 -20.77 -14.26 8.55
C GLY A 188 -20.15 -15.48 7.86
N ASN A 189 -20.35 -15.66 6.55
CA ASN A 189 -19.65 -16.71 5.81
C ASN A 189 -18.22 -16.24 5.54
N SER A 190 -17.25 -17.09 5.87
CA SER A 190 -15.83 -16.79 5.71
C SER A 190 -15.20 -17.57 4.57
N SER A 191 -14.51 -16.83 3.70
CA SER A 191 -13.75 -17.33 2.57
C SER A 191 -12.26 -17.06 2.73
N ARG A 192 -11.43 -17.95 2.20
CA ARG A 192 -9.97 -17.76 2.14
C ARG A 192 -9.62 -16.88 0.95
N GLY A 193 -8.67 -15.98 1.15
CA GLY A 193 -8.02 -15.27 0.06
C GLY A 193 -6.52 -15.10 0.26
N ASP A 194 -5.86 -14.66 -0.80
CA ASP A 194 -4.44 -14.33 -0.83
C ASP A 194 -4.22 -12.98 -1.54
N ILE A 195 -3.09 -12.37 -1.23
CA ILE A 195 -2.56 -11.20 -1.93
C ILE A 195 -1.16 -11.61 -2.41
N ASN A 196 -0.88 -11.40 -3.69
CA ASN A 196 0.44 -11.64 -4.30
C ASN A 196 0.69 -10.56 -5.34
N ILE A 197 1.48 -9.54 -4.98
CA ILE A 197 1.64 -8.34 -5.79
C ILE A 197 3.11 -7.97 -6.00
N ASP A 198 3.40 -7.44 -7.18
CA ASP A 198 4.63 -6.71 -7.46
C ASP A 198 4.42 -5.23 -7.14
N MET A 199 5.47 -4.58 -6.65
CA MET A 199 5.43 -3.19 -6.18
C MET A 199 6.45 -2.34 -6.94
N ALA A 200 5.98 -1.28 -7.58
CA ALA A 200 6.81 -0.30 -8.24
C ALA A 200 6.77 1.03 -7.48
N VAL A 201 7.94 1.61 -7.18
CA VAL A 201 8.00 2.92 -6.49
C VAL A 201 7.38 3.99 -7.35
N VAL A 202 6.42 4.73 -6.79
CA VAL A 202 5.89 5.96 -7.39
C VAL A 202 6.75 7.13 -6.92
N PRO A 203 7.45 7.83 -7.83
CA PRO A 203 8.22 9.01 -7.45
C PRO A 203 7.29 10.09 -6.89
N ILE A 204 7.49 10.52 -5.65
CA ILE A 204 6.84 11.71 -5.13
C ILE A 204 7.32 12.89 -5.99
N PRO A 205 6.44 13.68 -6.65
CA PRO A 205 6.88 14.82 -7.44
C PRO A 205 7.69 15.77 -6.55
N ALA A 206 8.90 16.15 -6.99
CA ALA A 206 9.84 16.96 -6.22
C ALA A 206 9.25 18.29 -5.68
N ALA A 207 8.18 18.80 -6.30
CA ALA A 207 7.45 19.97 -5.84
C ALA A 207 6.79 19.77 -4.46
N LEU A 208 6.33 18.56 -4.13
CA LEU A 208 5.72 18.28 -2.83
C LEU A 208 6.77 18.22 -1.71
N GLN A 209 7.96 17.69 -2.00
CA GLN A 209 9.10 17.72 -1.07
C GLN A 209 9.59 19.15 -0.78
N LEU A 210 9.54 20.04 -1.78
CA LEU A 210 9.90 21.45 -1.60
C LEU A 210 8.86 22.24 -0.79
N MET A 211 7.56 21.89 -0.91
CA MET A 211 6.48 22.49 -0.13
C MET A 211 6.52 22.07 1.35
N ILE A 212 6.82 20.79 1.62
CA ILE A 212 7.00 20.28 2.99
C ILE A 212 8.22 20.92 3.66
N SER A 213 9.33 21.08 2.93
CA SER A 213 10.54 21.74 3.47
C SER A 213 10.42 23.27 3.56
N GLY A 214 9.62 23.91 2.69
CA GLY A 214 9.35 25.35 2.71
C GLY A 214 8.54 25.82 3.93
N LEU A 215 7.65 24.99 4.46
CA LEU A 215 6.82 25.33 5.63
C LEU A 215 7.64 25.40 6.94
N PHE A 216 8.69 24.59 7.06
CA PHE A 216 9.62 24.64 8.21
C PHE A 216 10.54 25.87 8.18
N ALA A 217 10.92 26.36 7.00
CA ALA A 217 11.80 27.53 6.86
C ALA A 217 11.10 28.85 7.21
N LEU A 218 9.78 28.95 7.01
CA LEU A 218 9.02 30.17 7.29
C LEU A 218 8.67 30.35 8.79
N GLY A 219 8.67 29.27 9.57
CA GLY A 219 8.38 29.29 11.02
C GLY A 219 9.53 29.82 11.88
N LEU A 220 10.78 29.80 11.40
CA LEU A 220 11.95 30.29 12.16
C LEU A 220 12.26 31.79 11.96
N ALA A 221 11.57 32.48 11.05
CA ALA A 221 11.99 33.82 10.61
C ALA A 221 11.41 35.01 11.40
N THR A 222 10.56 34.82 12.43
CA THR A 222 9.83 35.95 13.07
C THR A 222 10.26 36.36 14.48
N ARG A 223 11.35 35.83 15.07
CA ARG A 223 11.83 36.31 16.38
C ARG A 223 13.10 37.15 16.29
N ARG A 224 12.96 38.45 16.04
CA ARG A 224 14.01 39.44 16.38
C ARG A 224 13.95 39.74 17.88
N PRO A 225 15.04 39.60 18.65
CA PRO A 225 15.10 40.16 20.00
C PRO A 225 15.32 41.68 19.91
N SER A 226 14.53 42.42 20.69
CA SER A 226 14.76 43.83 21.04
C SER A 226 15.85 43.98 22.10
#